data_AF-D3IBY7-F1
#
_entry.id   AF-D3IBY7-F1
#
_cell.length_a   1.000
_cell.length_b   1.000
_cell.length_c   1.000
_cell.angle_alpha   90.00
_cell.angle_beta   90.00
_cell.angle_gamma   90.00
#
_symmetry.space_group_name_H-M   'P 1'
#
loop_
_entity.id
_entity.type
_entity.pdbx_description
1 polymer ?
#
loop_
_entity_poly.entity_id
_entity_poly.type
_entity_poly.pdbx_seq_one_letter_code
_entity_poly.pdbx_strand_id
1 'polypeptide(L)'
;MDKNFLKLIPLSLLAILIASSCAKKDSPSQTNNSVRNRVYASEAEEAKALLLSVEELRQMPKEIRIKRAAALALKNYAFYKDSVFYLNISKEDAKKLGVDEDLYEEITQEIKETNKQIKECNAKGEKVIIDTTEVDNINCKKKHG
;
A
#
# COMPACT_ATOMS: atom_id res chain seq x y z
N MET A 1 -10.25 -32.38 1.40
CA MET A 1 -8.82 -32.17 1.67
C MET A 1 -8.26 -31.83 0.29
N ASP A 2 -7.87 -30.59 -0.01
CA ASP A 2 -6.93 -29.77 0.75
C ASP A 2 -7.45 -28.35 0.96
N LYS A 3 -7.61 -27.97 2.23
CA LYS A 3 -7.78 -26.56 2.60
C LYS A 3 -6.37 -25.97 2.57
N ASN A 4 -5.93 -25.56 1.38
CA ASN A 4 -4.76 -24.73 1.25
C ASN A 4 -5.06 -23.47 2.05
N PHE A 5 -4.49 -23.41 3.26
CA PHE A 5 -4.38 -22.20 4.05
C PHE A 5 -3.64 -21.20 3.16
N LEU A 6 -4.39 -20.45 2.36
CA LEU A 6 -3.94 -19.20 1.81
C LEU A 6 -3.49 -18.40 3.03
N LYS A 7 -2.18 -18.26 3.19
CA LYS A 7 -1.64 -17.15 3.95
C LYS A 7 -2.11 -15.91 3.19
N LEU A 8 -3.28 -15.39 3.57
CA LEU A 8 -3.67 -14.02 3.27
C LEU A 8 -2.61 -13.15 3.92
N ILE A 9 -1.58 -12.83 3.15
CA ILE A 9 -0.66 -11.78 3.52
C ILE A 9 -1.49 -10.50 3.41
N PRO A 10 -1.55 -9.65 4.45
CA PRO A 10 -2.33 -8.42 4.42
C PRO A 10 -1.67 -7.47 3.40
N LEU A 11 -2.01 -7.67 2.13
CA LEU A 11 -1.49 -6.98 0.94
C LEU A 11 -2.17 -5.63 0.71
N SER A 12 -2.98 -5.18 1.68
CA SER A 12 -3.86 -4.01 1.58
C SER A 12 -3.15 -2.67 1.46
N LEU A 13 -1.85 -2.62 1.74
CA LEU A 13 -1.03 -1.40 1.62
C LEU A 13 -0.30 -1.30 0.29
N LEU A 14 0.08 -2.43 -0.30
CA LEU A 14 0.85 -2.44 -1.54
C LEU A 14 -0.05 -2.20 -2.76
N ALA A 15 -1.30 -2.68 -2.76
CA ALA A 15 -2.27 -2.40 -3.81
C ALA A 15 -2.50 -0.88 -4.00
N ILE A 16 -2.47 -0.13 -2.90
CA ILE A 16 -2.61 1.33 -2.89
C ILE A 16 -1.50 2.02 -3.67
N LEU A 17 -0.27 1.51 -3.54
CA LEU A 17 0.92 2.06 -4.21
C LEU A 17 0.87 1.91 -5.74
N ILE A 18 0.02 1.02 -6.27
CA ILE A 18 0.00 0.64 -7.69
C ILE A 18 -1.23 1.20 -8.41
N ALA A 19 -2.24 1.66 -7.69
CA ALA A 19 -3.46 2.20 -8.30
C ALA A 19 -3.16 3.45 -9.15
N SER A 20 -3.15 3.31 -10.47
CA SER A 20 -2.88 4.41 -11.41
C SER A 20 -3.75 5.66 -11.14
N SER A 21 -3.11 6.83 -11.25
CA SER A 21 -3.63 8.15 -10.85
C SER A 21 -4.82 8.60 -11.71
N CYS A 22 -5.96 8.89 -11.05
CA CYS A 22 -6.90 9.90 -11.51
C CYS A 22 -6.97 11.06 -10.51
N ALA A 23 -6.62 12.25 -11.02
CA ALA A 23 -6.94 13.60 -10.57
C ALA A 23 -6.14 14.29 -9.43
N LYS A 24 -5.47 15.36 -9.89
CA LYS A 24 -5.20 16.71 -9.34
C LYS A 24 -4.44 16.86 -8.02
N LYS A 25 -3.28 17.50 -8.17
CA LYS A 25 -2.42 18.09 -7.15
C LYS A 25 -3.16 19.23 -6.48
N ASP A 26 -3.42 19.08 -5.19
CA ASP A 26 -3.35 20.17 -4.21
C ASP A 26 -2.87 19.53 -2.90
N SER A 27 -1.59 19.71 -2.60
CA SER A 27 -1.01 19.28 -1.33
C SER A 27 -0.82 20.53 -0.47
N PRO A 28 -1.57 20.71 0.62
CA PRO A 28 -1.30 21.81 1.54
C PRO A 28 0.07 21.61 2.18
N SER A 29 0.96 22.60 2.01
CA SER A 29 2.22 22.66 2.74
C SER A 29 1.93 23.01 4.20
N GLN A 30 2.16 22.08 5.11
CA GLN A 30 2.29 22.40 6.53
C GLN A 30 3.45 21.61 7.12
N THR A 31 4.46 22.33 7.58
CA THR A 31 5.55 21.79 8.39
C THR A 31 4.97 21.30 9.73
N ASN A 32 5.05 19.99 9.97
CA ASN A 32 4.53 19.19 11.11
C ASN A 32 3.15 18.54 10.93
N ASN A 33 2.92 17.86 9.80
CA ASN A 33 1.65 17.22 9.44
C ASN A 33 1.75 15.68 9.33
N SER A 34 2.27 15.02 10.38
CA SER A 34 2.28 13.54 10.45
C SER A 34 0.89 12.97 10.16
N VAL A 35 0.84 11.92 9.33
CA VAL A 35 -0.40 11.17 9.03
C VAL A 35 -1.03 10.59 10.29
N ARG A 36 -0.26 10.33 11.36
CA ARG A 36 -0.74 9.83 12.66
C ARG A 36 -1.59 10.86 13.40
N ASN A 37 -1.32 12.16 13.17
CA ASN A 37 -1.94 13.27 13.87
C ASN A 37 -2.98 14.02 13.02
N ARG A 38 -3.32 13.50 11.82
CA ARG A 38 -4.36 14.11 10.99
C ARG A 38 -5.71 14.03 11.68
N VAL A 39 -6.37 15.19 11.75
CA VAL A 39 -7.74 15.33 12.23
C VAL A 39 -8.59 15.69 11.03
N TYR A 40 -9.66 14.94 10.81
CA TYR A 40 -10.65 15.18 9.75
C TYR A 40 -11.90 15.81 10.36
N ALA A 41 -12.60 16.64 9.60
CA ALA A 41 -13.82 17.29 10.09
C ALA A 41 -15.00 16.30 10.20
N SER A 42 -14.93 15.15 9.51
CA SER A 42 -15.94 14.09 9.57
C SER A 42 -15.39 12.72 9.15
N GLU A 43 -16.10 11.64 9.50
CA GLU A 43 -15.80 10.29 9.01
C GLU A 43 -15.86 10.19 7.49
N ALA A 44 -16.77 10.94 6.84
CA ALA A 44 -16.88 10.96 5.39
C ALA A 44 -15.65 11.57 4.71
N GLU A 45 -15.06 12.60 5.33
CA GLU A 45 -13.83 13.22 4.85
C GLU A 45 -12.63 12.29 5.05
N GLU A 46 -12.52 11.63 6.20
CA GLU A 46 -11.48 10.64 6.46
C GLU A 46 -11.58 9.45 5.47
N ALA A 47 -12.77 8.89 5.28
CA ALA A 47 -13.00 7.78 4.36
C ALA A 47 -12.58 8.16 2.92
N LYS A 48 -12.97 9.36 2.47
CA LYS A 48 -12.55 9.90 1.17
C LYS A 48 -11.04 10.05 1.07
N ALA A 49 -10.39 10.60 2.10
CA ALA A 49 -8.94 10.77 2.12
C ALA A 49 -8.18 9.43 2.09
N LEU A 50 -8.77 8.38 2.65
CA LEU A 50 -8.20 7.03 2.67
C LEU A 50 -8.64 6.15 1.50
N LEU A 51 -9.41 6.68 0.54
CA LEU A 51 -10.00 5.91 -0.56
C LEU A 51 -10.77 4.68 -0.03
N LEU A 52 -11.68 4.91 0.90
CA LEU A 52 -12.56 3.93 1.54
C LEU A 52 -14.01 4.44 1.52
N SER A 53 -14.95 3.52 1.67
CA SER A 53 -16.29 3.83 2.16
C SER A 53 -16.27 4.12 3.67
N VAL A 54 -17.31 4.82 4.16
CA VAL A 54 -17.46 5.07 5.61
C VAL A 54 -17.60 3.76 6.39
N GLU A 55 -18.24 2.75 5.80
CA GLU A 55 -18.39 1.45 6.44
C GLU A 55 -17.05 0.72 6.60
N GLU A 56 -16.23 0.69 5.54
CA GLU A 56 -14.87 0.13 5.61
C GLU A 56 -14.00 0.90 6.61
N LEU A 57 -14.12 2.22 6.65
CA LEU A 57 -13.40 3.06 7.61
C LEU A 57 -13.73 2.67 9.06
N ARG A 58 -15.02 2.49 9.38
CA ARG A 58 -15.48 2.14 10.74
C ARG A 58 -15.01 0.77 11.20
N GLN A 59 -14.88 -0.17 10.26
CA GLN A 59 -14.37 -1.52 10.54
C GLN A 59 -12.83 -1.57 10.62
N MET A 60 -12.14 -0.49 10.21
CA MET A 60 -10.69 -0.44 10.12
C MET A 60 -10.04 0.11 11.41
N PRO A 61 -9.17 -0.65 12.09
CA PRO A 61 -8.42 -0.16 13.24
C PRO A 61 -7.60 1.09 12.90
N LYS A 62 -7.41 1.98 13.89
CA LYS A 62 -6.70 3.26 13.69
C LYS A 62 -5.29 3.05 13.14
N GLU A 63 -4.59 2.03 13.60
CA GLU A 63 -3.24 1.68 13.19
C GLU A 63 -3.20 1.34 11.69
N ILE A 64 -4.19 0.60 11.19
CA ILE A 64 -4.31 0.25 9.77
C ILE A 64 -4.66 1.50 8.94
N ARG A 65 -5.52 2.39 9.46
CA ARG A 65 -5.83 3.68 8.81
C ARG A 65 -4.59 4.56 8.68
N ILE A 66 -3.72 4.60 9.69
CA ILE A 66 -2.46 5.35 9.66
C ILE A 66 -1.51 4.79 8.60
N LYS A 67 -1.34 3.47 8.54
CA LYS A 67 -0.51 2.83 7.51
C LYS A 67 -1.06 3.09 6.10
N ARG A 68 -2.39 3.02 5.95
CA ARG A 68 -3.08 3.34 4.69
C ARG A 68 -2.84 4.77 4.26
N ALA A 69 -2.91 5.73 5.18
CA ALA A 69 -2.59 7.13 4.92
C ALA A 69 -1.13 7.32 4.49
N ALA A 70 -0.18 6.63 5.13
CA ALA A 70 1.23 6.66 4.77
C ALA A 70 1.46 6.08 3.37
N ALA A 71 0.88 4.92 3.05
CA ALA A 71 0.95 4.32 1.72
C ALA A 71 0.36 5.25 0.65
N LEU A 72 -0.78 5.90 0.92
CA LEU A 72 -1.37 6.88 0.00
C LEU A 72 -0.47 8.10 -0.22
N ALA A 73 0.22 8.58 0.82
CA ALA A 73 1.16 9.68 0.69
C ALA A 73 2.37 9.31 -0.20
N LEU A 74 2.81 8.05 -0.14
CA LEU A 74 3.96 7.53 -0.89
C LEU A 74 3.59 6.99 -2.28
N LYS A 75 2.31 6.83 -2.58
CA LYS A 75 1.79 6.21 -3.80
C LYS A 75 2.45 6.71 -5.09
N ASN A 76 2.64 8.03 -5.23
CA ASN A 76 3.21 8.62 -6.45
C ASN A 76 4.73 8.38 -6.60
N TYR A 77 5.38 7.83 -5.58
CA TYR A 77 6.80 7.51 -5.56
C TYR A 77 7.06 6.01 -5.67
N ALA A 78 6.01 5.20 -5.60
CA ALA A 78 6.09 3.77 -5.77
C ALA A 78 5.84 3.36 -7.21
N PHE A 79 6.62 2.40 -7.72
CA PHE A 79 6.42 1.85 -9.05
C PHE A 79 6.84 0.38 -9.11
N TYR A 80 6.25 -0.34 -10.06
CA TYR A 80 6.56 -1.74 -10.32
C TYR A 80 7.24 -1.87 -11.68
N LYS A 81 8.44 -2.46 -11.70
CA LYS A 81 9.21 -2.67 -12.92
C LYS A 81 10.00 -3.97 -12.81
N ASP A 82 10.06 -4.75 -13.89
CA ASP A 82 10.86 -5.98 -13.97
C ASP A 82 10.62 -6.95 -12.81
N SER A 83 9.36 -7.11 -12.40
CA SER A 83 8.96 -7.94 -11.25
C SER A 83 9.48 -7.50 -9.88
N VAL A 84 9.77 -6.21 -9.73
CA VAL A 84 10.24 -5.62 -8.48
C VAL A 84 9.48 -4.32 -8.22
N PHE A 85 9.00 -4.16 -6.99
CA PHE A 85 8.50 -2.91 -6.45
C PHE A 85 9.63 -2.03 -5.96
N TYR A 86 9.55 -0.75 -6.32
CA TYR A 86 10.49 0.28 -5.91
C TYR A 86 9.73 1.42 -5.24
N LEU A 87 10.40 2.07 -4.29
CA LEU A 87 9.97 3.32 -3.66
C LEU A 87 11.07 4.37 -3.91
N ASN A 88 10.78 5.35 -4.74
CA ASN A 88 11.74 6.36 -5.19
C ASN A 88 11.49 7.70 -4.50
N ILE A 89 11.72 7.71 -3.19
CA ILE A 89 11.69 8.88 -2.33
C ILE A 89 12.64 8.63 -1.16
N SER A 90 13.32 9.69 -0.69
CA SER A 90 14.16 9.59 0.50
C SER A 90 13.31 9.55 1.77
N LYS A 91 13.88 9.05 2.88
CA LYS A 91 13.22 9.08 4.19
C LYS A 91 12.90 10.54 4.60
N GLU A 92 13.82 11.46 4.33
CA GLU A 92 13.69 12.88 4.63
C GLU A 92 12.56 13.54 3.84
N ASP A 93 12.40 13.17 2.56
CA ASP A 93 11.31 13.67 1.73
C ASP A 93 9.97 13.02 2.09
N ALA A 94 9.96 11.73 2.45
CA ALA A 94 8.77 11.07 2.98
C ALA A 94 8.27 11.75 4.28
N LYS A 95 9.19 12.17 5.14
CA LYS A 95 8.86 12.96 6.34
C LYS A 95 8.19 14.29 6.01
N LYS A 96 8.58 14.96 4.92
CA LYS A 96 7.91 16.19 4.44
C LYS A 96 6.49 15.93 3.95
N LEU A 97 6.15 14.70 3.58
CA LEU A 97 4.78 14.26 3.24
C LEU A 97 3.96 13.86 4.48
N GLY A 98 4.54 13.96 5.68
CA GLY A 98 3.93 13.55 6.93
C GLY A 98 4.07 12.05 7.22
N VAL A 99 4.95 11.33 6.52
CA VAL A 99 5.22 9.92 6.83
C VAL A 99 6.33 9.86 7.87
N ASP A 100 5.99 9.43 9.08
CA ASP A 100 6.96 9.25 10.16
C ASP A 100 8.00 8.18 9.79
N GLU A 101 9.17 8.26 10.40
CA GLU A 101 10.31 7.39 10.08
C GLU A 101 10.02 5.91 10.31
N ASP A 102 9.31 5.58 11.39
CA ASP A 102 8.85 4.22 11.70
C ASP A 102 7.90 3.68 10.61
N LEU A 103 6.96 4.50 10.15
CA LEU A 103 6.03 4.14 9.07
C LEU A 103 6.75 3.97 7.73
N TYR A 104 7.73 4.82 7.42
CA TYR A 104 8.52 4.70 6.20
C TYR A 104 9.34 3.40 6.17
N GLU A 105 9.96 3.05 7.30
CA GLU A 105 10.73 1.81 7.44
C GLU A 105 9.83 0.58 7.33
N GLU A 106 8.66 0.60 7.96
CA GLU A 106 7.68 -0.48 7.87
C GLU A 106 7.24 -0.72 6.43
N ILE A 107 6.84 0.33 5.70
CA ILE A 107 6.43 0.24 4.29
C ILE A 107 7.58 -0.27 3.42
N THR A 108 8.80 0.22 3.66
CA THR A 108 9.98 -0.24 2.92
C THR A 108 10.24 -1.74 3.16
N GLN A 109 10.01 -2.21 4.39
CA GLN A 109 10.18 -3.61 4.73
C GLN A 109 9.09 -4.49 4.10
N GLU A 110 7.83 -4.03 4.05
CA GLU A 110 6.74 -4.72 3.34
C GLU A 110 7.02 -4.84 1.84
N ILE A 111 7.56 -3.78 1.21
CA ILE A 111 8.00 -3.80 -0.19
C ILE A 111 9.10 -4.86 -0.40
N LYS A 112 10.10 -4.92 0.50
CA LYS A 112 11.19 -5.91 0.42
C LYS A 112 10.68 -7.34 0.54
N GLU A 113 9.78 -7.59 1.50
CA GLU A 113 9.21 -8.93 1.71
C GLU A 113 8.34 -9.34 0.52
N THR A 114 7.57 -8.42 -0.05
CA THR A 114 6.79 -8.71 -1.26
C THR A 114 7.70 -9.01 -2.45
N ASN A 115 8.77 -8.24 -2.66
CA ASN A 115 9.74 -8.51 -3.72
C ASN A 115 10.40 -9.88 -3.57
N LYS A 116 10.68 -10.29 -2.33
CA LYS A 116 11.20 -11.64 -2.03
C LYS A 116 10.20 -12.72 -2.45
N GLN A 117 8.92 -12.56 -2.10
CA GLN A 117 7.87 -13.51 -2.48
C GLN A 117 7.66 -13.58 -3.99
N ILE A 118 7.72 -12.44 -4.69
CA ILE A 118 7.65 -12.41 -6.15
C ILE A 118 8.81 -13.18 -6.77
N LYS A 119 10.03 -12.98 -6.25
CA LYS A 119 11.22 -13.71 -6.69
C LYS A 119 11.06 -15.22 -6.45
N GLU A 120 10.51 -15.63 -5.32
CA GLU A 120 10.25 -17.03 -4.99
C GLU A 120 9.20 -17.67 -5.92
N CYS A 121 8.09 -16.97 -6.24
CA CYS A 121 7.10 -17.46 -7.20
C CYS A 121 7.70 -17.56 -8.61
N ASN A 122 8.44 -16.54 -9.06
CA ASN A 122 9.11 -16.55 -10.36
C ASN A 122 10.13 -17.70 -10.48
N ALA A 123 10.89 -18.00 -9.42
CA ALA A 123 11.82 -19.12 -9.39
C ALA A 123 11.12 -20.49 -9.51
N LYS A 124 9.85 -20.59 -9.11
CA LYS A 124 9.01 -21.79 -9.26
C LYS A 124 8.30 -21.87 -10.62
N GLY A 125 8.53 -20.89 -11.51
CA GLY A 125 7.81 -20.78 -12.78
C GLY A 125 6.34 -20.37 -12.64
N GLU A 126 5.96 -19.87 -11.46
CA GLU A 126 4.61 -19.37 -11.18
C GLU A 126 4.56 -17.89 -11.53
N LYS A 127 3.63 -17.50 -12.41
CA LYS A 127 3.49 -16.09 -12.79
C LYS A 127 2.76 -15.37 -11.68
N VAL A 128 3.37 -14.32 -11.15
CA VAL A 128 2.73 -13.37 -10.24
C VAL A 128 1.76 -12.51 -11.03
N ILE A 129 0.47 -12.62 -10.70
CA ILE A 129 -0.56 -11.67 -11.16
C ILE A 129 -0.80 -10.69 -10.02
N ILE A 130 -0.56 -9.40 -10.30
CA ILE A 130 -0.93 -8.29 -9.41
C ILE A 130 -2.26 -7.77 -9.94
N ASP A 131 -3.35 -8.10 -9.25
CA ASP A 131 -4.66 -7.55 -9.56
C ASP A 131 -4.84 -6.21 -8.82
N THR A 132 -5.11 -5.15 -9.56
CA THR A 132 -5.35 -3.79 -9.01
C THR A 132 -6.84 -3.44 -8.97
N THR A 133 -7.72 -4.35 -9.41
CA THR A 133 -9.16 -4.10 -9.61
C THR A 133 -10.05 -4.84 -8.63
N GLU A 134 -9.57 -5.91 -8.02
CA GLU A 134 -10.23 -6.61 -6.93
C GLU A 134 -9.29 -6.70 -5.73
N VAL A 135 -9.84 -6.46 -4.55
CA VAL A 135 -9.15 -6.42 -3.25
C VAL A 135 -7.99 -7.44 -3.15
N ASP A 136 -6.79 -6.90 -3.00
CA ASP A 136 -5.64 -7.44 -2.26
C ASP A 136 -5.23 -8.89 -2.49
N ASN A 137 -4.87 -9.32 -3.71
CA ASN A 137 -4.23 -10.64 -3.86
C ASN A 137 -3.13 -10.69 -4.94
N ILE A 138 -1.90 -11.03 -4.53
CA ILE A 138 -0.90 -11.62 -5.43
C ILE A 138 -1.26 -13.09 -5.59
N ASN A 139 -1.73 -13.48 -6.79
CA ASN A 139 -2.03 -14.87 -7.08
C ASN A 139 -0.88 -15.50 -7.87
N CYS A 140 -0.15 -16.43 -7.24
CA CYS A 140 0.83 -17.27 -7.93
C CYS A 140 0.07 -18.42 -8.61
N LYS A 141 -0.11 -18.34 -9.93
CA LYS A 141 -0.75 -19.41 -10.73
C LYS A 141 0.29 -20.21 -11.48
N LYS A 142 0.21 -21.54 -11.40
CA LYS A 142 0.95 -22.46 -12.28
C LYS A 142 0.41 -22.37 -13.70
N LYS A 143 1.31 -22.31 -14.67
CA LYS A 143 0.96 -22.45 -16.08
C LYS A 143 0.49 -23.90 -16.30
N HIS A 144 -0.79 -24.10 -16.59
CA HIS A 144 -1.20 -25.31 -17.29
C HIS A 144 -0.87 -25.09 -18.76
N GLY A 145 0.07 -25.88 -19.27
CA GLY A 145 0.41 -25.95 -20.69
C GLY A 145 -0.69 -26.60 -21.51
#